data_AF-A0A9X8VIS6-F1
#
_entry.id   AF-A0A9X8VIS6-F1
#
_cell.length_a   1.000
_cell.length_b   1.000
_cell.length_c   1.000
_cell.angle_alpha   90.00
_cell.angle_beta   90.00
_cell.angle_gamma   90.00
#
_symmetry.space_group_name_H-M   'P 1'
#
loop_
_entity.id
_entity.type
_entity.pdbx_description
1 polymer ?
#
loop_
_entity_poly.entity_id
_entity_poly.type
_entity_poly.pdbx_seq_one_letter_code
_entity_poly.pdbx_strand_id
1 'polypeptide(L)' 'MAMDMFLKVEGINGESKNANHKQWIDVFSFNWGARQPGNMAVGGGGGAGK' A
#
# COMPACT_ATOMS: atom_id res chain seq x y z
N MET A 1 -14.70 -11.07 -12.97
CA MET A 1 -15.02 -9.84 -12.20
C MET A 1 -13.71 -9.14 -11.91
N ALA A 2 -13.61 -7.86 -12.25
CA ALA A 2 -12.46 -7.01 -11.92
C ALA A 2 -12.76 -6.25 -10.61
N MET A 3 -11.73 -5.97 -9.81
CA MET A 3 -11.84 -5.11 -8.62
C MET A 3 -11.51 -3.68 -9.00
N ASP A 4 -12.33 -2.74 -8.56
CA ASP A 4 -12.04 -1.31 -8.69
C ASP A 4 -11.13 -0.86 -7.54
N MET A 5 -9.99 -0.27 -7.88
CA MET A 5 -9.02 0.23 -6.91
C MET A 5 -8.82 1.73 -7.12
N PHE A 6 -8.80 2.49 -6.02
CA PHE A 6 -8.64 3.95 -6.04
C PHE A 6 -7.55 4.36 -5.04
N LEU A 7 -6.75 5.37 -5.39
CA LEU A 7 -5.72 5.94 -4.53
C LEU A 7 -6.01 7.43 -4.28
N LYS A 8 -6.05 7.81 -3.01
CA LYS A 8 -6.09 9.22 -2.58
C LYS A 8 -4.71 9.66 -2.12
N VAL A 9 -4.20 10.74 -2.69
CA VAL A 9 -2.98 11.39 -2.24
C VAL A 9 -3.33 12.83 -1.84
N GLU A 10 -2.96 13.24 -0.64
CA GLU A 10 -3.27 14.59 -0.16
C GLU A 10 -2.61 15.64 -1.06
N GLY A 11 -3.39 16.64 -1.49
CA GLY A 11 -2.92 17.70 -2.39
C GLY A 11 -2.87 17.34 -3.88
N ILE A 12 -3.15 16.09 -4.26
CA ILE A 12 -3.19 15.65 -5.66
C ILE A 12 -4.59 15.15 -6.00
N ASN A 13 -5.20 15.75 -7.02
CA ASN A 13 -6.48 15.29 -7.56
C ASN A 13 -6.23 14.38 -8.76
N GLY A 14 -6.90 13.23 -8.76
CA GLY A 14 -6.99 12.35 -9.93
C GLY A 14 -8.26 12.59 -10.74
N GLU A 15 -8.53 11.68 -11.68
CA GLU A 15 -9.61 11.81 -12.66
C GLU A 15 -10.80 10.88 -12.40
N SER A 16 -10.78 10.15 -11.28
CA SER A 16 -11.83 9.18 -11.00
C SER A 16 -13.19 9.86 -10.90
N LYS A 17 -14.15 9.31 -11.66
CA LYS A 17 -15.55 9.76 -11.72
C LYS A 17 -16.46 8.93 -10.83
N ASN A 18 -15.91 7.96 -10.10
CA ASN A 18 -16.69 7.09 -9.22
C ASN A 18 -17.39 7.93 -8.14
N ALA A 19 -18.68 7.69 -7.90
CA ALA A 19 -19.49 8.51 -6.99
C ALA A 19 -18.91 8.57 -5.56
N ASN A 20 -18.29 7.48 -5.11
CA ASN A 20 -17.72 7.37 -3.76
C ASN A 20 -16.22 7.74 -3.69
N HIS A 21 -15.55 7.86 -4.84
CA HIS A 21 -14.10 8.15 -4.94
C HIS A 21 -13.80 9.24 -5.97
N LYS A 22 -14.62 10.30 -6.00
CA LYS A 22 -14.45 11.40 -6.95
C LYS A 22 -13.10 12.10 -6.75
N GLN A 23 -12.43 12.41 -7.86
CA GLN A 23 -11.13 13.06 -7.90
C GLN A 23 -9.99 12.25 -7.26
N TRP A 24 -10.17 10.94 -7.11
CA TRP A 24 -9.09 10.03 -6.73
C TRP A 24 -8.38 9.52 -8.00
N ILE A 25 -7.23 8.88 -7.83
CA ILE A 25 -6.51 8.25 -8.93
C ILE A 25 -7.08 6.84 -9.14
N ASP A 26 -7.49 6.52 -10.36
CA ASP A 26 -7.90 5.15 -10.73
C ASP A 26 -6.66 4.25 -10.82
N VAL A 27 -6.66 3.13 -10.08
CA VAL A 27 -5.52 2.22 -9.98
C VAL A 27 -5.80 0.97 -10.81
N PHE A 28 -5.02 0.78 -11.87
CA PHE A 28 -5.09 -0.42 -12.71
C PHE A 28 -4.36 -1.62 -12.08
N SER A 29 -3.24 -1.36 -11.41
CA SER A 29 -2.48 -2.36 -10.66
C SER A 29 -1.64 -1.68 -9.58
N PHE A 30 -1.44 -2.38 -8.47
CA PHE A 30 -0.59 -1.94 -7.37
C PHE A 30 0.20 -3.12 -6.81
N ASN A 31 1.48 -2.88 -6.51
CA ASN A 31 2.34 -3.85 -5.85
C ASN A 31 3.09 -3.17 -4.71
N TRP A 32 3.08 -3.80 -3.54
CA TRP A 32 3.82 -3.32 -2.37
C TRP A 32 4.37 -4.51 -1.59
N GLY A 33 5.51 -4.29 -0.95
CA GLY A 33 6.12 -5.28 -0.07
C GLY A 33 6.96 -4.62 1.02
N ALA A 34 7.05 -5.31 2.16
CA ALA A 34 7.95 -4.98 3.24
C ALA A 34 8.88 -6.17 3.50
N ARG A 35 10.13 -5.90 3.86
CA ARG A 35 11.14 -6.93 4.16
C ARG A 35 11.65 -6.74 5.59
N GLN A 36 11.44 -7.74 6.45
CA GLN A 36 12.06 -7.78 7.77
C GLN A 36 13.47 -8.37 7.64
N PRO A 37 14.54 -7.63 8.01
CA PRO A 37 15.91 -8.14 7.95
C PRO A 37 16.29 -9.00 9.18
N GLY A 38 15.45 -9.03 10.22
CA GLY A 38 15.72 -9.75 11.47
C GLY A 38 15.68 -11.27 11.29
N ASN A 39 16.81 -11.92 11.58
CA ASN A 39 16.95 -13.38 11.57
C ASN A 39 16.65 -13.93 12.97
N MET A 40 15.71 -14.88 13.09
CA MET A 40 15.29 -15.48 14.39
C MET A 40 16.36 -16.39 15.03
N ALA A 41 17.50 -16.62 14.37
CA ALA A 41 18.53 -17.57 14.82
C ALA A 41 19.63 -16.96 15.72
N VAL A 42 19.59 -15.65 16.04
CA VAL A 42 20.56 -15.00 16.92
C VAL A 42 19.98 -14.77 18.31
N GLY A 43 20.24 -15.73 19.20
CA GLY A 43 20.28 -15.64 20.67
C GLY A 43 19.27 -14.75 21.39
N GLY A 44 18.35 -15.37 22.15
CA GLY A 44 17.73 -14.95 23.43
C GLY A 44 17.06 -13.57 23.59
N GLY A 45 17.24 -12.64 22.66
CA GLY A 45 16.86 -11.23 22.76
C GLY A 45 17.24 -10.37 21.55
N GLY A 46 17.94 -10.93 20.54
CA GLY A 46 18.43 -10.21 19.35
C GLY A 46 17.55 -10.31 18.09
N GLY A 47 16.31 -10.75 18.21
CA GLY A 47 15.33 -10.83 17.09
C GLY A 47 14.51 -9.57 16.88
N ALA A 48 14.85 -8.45 17.52
CA ALA A 48 14.10 -7.20 17.39
C ALA A 48 14.35 -6.56 16.01
N GLY A 49 13.50 -6.93 15.05
CA GLY A 49 13.29 -6.16 13.83
C GLY A 49 12.75 -4.76 14.14
N LYS A 50 12.76 -3.88 13.13
CA LYS A 50 11.97 -2.64 13.16
C LYS A 50 10.66 -2.85 12.40
#